data_AF-A0A1Y0MVC1-F1
#
_entry.id   AF-A0A1Y0MVC1-F1
#
_cell.length_a   1.000
_cell.length_b   1.000
_cell.length_c   1.000
_cell.angle_alpha   90.00
_cell.angle_beta   90.00
_cell.angle_gamma   90.00
#
_symmetry.space_group_name_H-M   'P 1'
#
loop_
_entity.id
_entity.type
_entity.pdbx_description
1 polymer ?
#
loop_
_entity_poly.entity_id
_entity_poly.type
_entity_poly.pdbx_seq_one_letter_code
_entity_poly.pdbx_strand_id
1 'polypeptide(L)'
;MFSNSDVRNINKFNLLLNISAILILIGIIGFIIYLIAKESRKIKNITIGLVFISLVINSYVGFYKYQMNKRNKILSEYYELKTCKEMETRFASDLKKGEIKYFFFGIGYDTELAKILDDKYKIETFGMGCMIQSKMICYNELVDKFLKEKYSNSINEIYKEIRIE
;
A
#
# COMPACT_ATOMS: atom_id res chain seq x y z
N MET A 1 -13.67 12.07 2.37
CA MET A 1 -13.77 12.22 0.90
C MET A 1 -12.39 11.90 0.34
N PHE A 2 -12.26 10.80 -0.40
CA PHE A 2 -10.98 10.27 -0.89
C PHE A 2 -10.40 11.14 -2.01
N SER A 3 -9.07 11.22 -2.13
CA SER A 3 -8.42 11.97 -3.21
C SER A 3 -8.75 11.34 -4.58
N ASN A 4 -8.71 12.12 -5.67
CA ASN A 4 -8.96 11.61 -7.03
C ASN A 4 -7.97 10.49 -7.44
N SER A 5 -6.77 10.45 -6.85
CA SER A 5 -5.80 9.35 -7.01
C SER A 5 -6.23 8.08 -6.26
N ASP A 6 -6.79 8.20 -5.06
CA ASP A 6 -7.27 7.05 -4.27
C ASP A 6 -8.48 6.39 -4.94
N VAL A 7 -9.44 7.21 -5.41
CA VAL A 7 -10.63 6.70 -6.13
C VAL A 7 -10.23 6.01 -7.44
N ARG A 8 -9.26 6.56 -8.18
CA ARG A 8 -8.72 5.95 -9.41
C ARG A 8 -8.01 4.63 -9.13
N ASN A 9 -7.24 4.55 -8.04
CA ASN A 9 -6.56 3.32 -7.63
C ASN A 9 -7.54 2.25 -7.15
N ILE A 10 -8.59 2.62 -6.42
CA ILE A 10 -9.65 1.70 -5.99
C ILE A 10 -10.42 1.14 -7.19
N ASN A 11 -10.81 1.99 -8.15
CA ASN A 11 -11.51 1.55 -9.36
C ASN A 11 -10.63 0.63 -10.23
N LYS A 12 -9.35 0.97 -10.38
CA LYS A 12 -8.38 0.12 -11.08
C LYS A 12 -8.17 -1.22 -10.38
N PHE A 13 -8.16 -1.24 -9.05
CA PHE A 13 -8.05 -2.46 -8.26
C PHE A 13 -9.29 -3.35 -8.37
N ASN A 14 -10.50 -2.77 -8.30
CA ASN A 14 -11.75 -3.51 -8.51
C ASN A 14 -11.82 -4.11 -9.92
N LEU A 15 -11.36 -3.37 -10.92
CA LEU A 15 -11.23 -3.89 -12.29
C LEU A 15 -10.25 -5.07 -12.35
N LEU A 16 -9.08 -4.94 -11.73
CA LEU A 16 -8.08 -6.02 -11.63
C LEU A 16 -8.63 -7.27 -10.93
N LEU A 17 -9.40 -7.10 -9.86
CA LEU A 17 -10.06 -8.21 -9.16
C LEU A 17 -11.09 -8.91 -10.03
N ASN A 18 -11.91 -8.17 -10.76
CA ASN A 18 -12.91 -8.75 -11.67
C ASN A 18 -12.24 -9.51 -12.82
N ILE A 19 -11.18 -8.94 -13.41
CA ILE A 19 -10.38 -9.62 -14.44
C ILE A 19 -9.75 -10.90 -13.87
N SER A 20 -9.16 -10.83 -12.67
CA SER A 20 -8.59 -11.98 -11.96
C SER A 20 -9.62 -13.10 -11.75
N ALA A 21 -10.84 -12.77 -11.29
CA ALA A 21 -11.92 -13.75 -11.11
C ALA A 21 -12.31 -14.44 -12.43
N ILE A 22 -12.44 -13.68 -13.52
CA ILE A 22 -12.74 -14.23 -14.85
C ILE A 22 -11.61 -15.15 -15.34
N LEU A 23 -10.35 -14.75 -15.15
CA LEU A 23 -9.18 -15.55 -15.55
C LEU A 23 -9.04 -16.86 -14.76
N ILE A 24 -9.46 -16.88 -13.48
CA ILE A 24 -9.54 -18.13 -12.70
C ILE A 24 -10.58 -19.06 -13.31
N LEU A 25 -11.77 -18.54 -13.62
CA LEU A 25 -12.85 -19.34 -14.22
C LEU A 25 -12.43 -19.94 -15.56
N ILE A 26 -11.84 -19.12 -16.44
CA ILE A 26 -11.29 -19.58 -17.73
C ILE A 26 -10.18 -20.62 -17.52
N GLY A 27 -9.30 -20.41 -16.54
CA GLY A 27 -8.23 -21.35 -16.20
C GLY A 27 -8.77 -22.71 -15.76
N ILE A 28 -9.81 -22.75 -14.94
CA ILE A 28 -10.46 -23.99 -14.49
C ILE A 28 -11.11 -24.71 -15.67
N ILE A 29 -11.86 -23.99 -16.51
CA ILE A 29 -12.50 -24.58 -17.69
C ILE A 29 -11.46 -25.15 -18.66
N GLY A 30 -10.38 -24.40 -18.93
CA GLY A 30 -9.28 -24.84 -19.79
C GLY A 30 -8.55 -26.06 -19.22
N PHE A 31 -8.36 -26.13 -17.91
CA PHE A 31 -7.75 -27.29 -17.25
C PHE A 31 -8.64 -28.55 -17.34
N ILE A 32 -9.96 -28.39 -17.19
CA ILE A 32 -10.92 -29.50 -17.37
C ILE A 32 -10.89 -30.02 -18.81
N ILE A 33 -10.89 -29.11 -19.80
CA ILE A 33 -10.76 -29.48 -21.22
C ILE A 33 -9.44 -30.23 -21.46
N TYR A 34 -8.33 -29.75 -20.89
CA TYR A 34 -7.01 -30.39 -21.01
C TYR A 34 -6.99 -31.84 -20.48
N LEU A 35 -7.70 -32.13 -19.39
CA LEU A 35 -7.77 -33.47 -18.81
C LEU A 35 -8.61 -34.44 -19.65
N ILE A 36 -9.69 -33.95 -20.26
CA ILE A 36 -10.63 -34.79 -21.02
C ILE A 36 -10.15 -34.96 -22.47
N ALA A 37 -9.51 -33.95 -23.04
CA ALA A 37 -9.18 -33.93 -24.45
C ALA A 37 -7.93 -34.77 -24.76
N LYS A 38 -8.10 -35.76 -25.65
CA LYS A 38 -7.00 -36.51 -26.29
C LYS A 38 -6.34 -35.64 -27.37
N GLU A 39 -5.79 -34.51 -26.94
CA GLU A 39 -5.37 -33.40 -27.80
C GLU A 39 -3.93 -33.51 -28.28
N SER A 40 -3.67 -32.84 -29.42
CA SER A 40 -2.33 -32.72 -30.00
C SER A 40 -1.37 -31.99 -29.06
N ARG A 41 -0.08 -32.35 -29.11
CA ARG A 41 0.99 -31.73 -28.30
C ARG A 41 1.02 -30.20 -28.40
N LYS A 42 0.62 -29.63 -29.56
CA LYS A 42 0.57 -28.18 -29.78
C LYS A 42 -0.51 -27.50 -28.92
N ILE A 43 -1.71 -28.06 -28.86
CA ILE A 43 -2.81 -27.47 -28.08
C ILE A 43 -2.51 -27.55 -26.59
N LYS A 44 -1.97 -28.69 -26.12
CA LYS A 44 -1.50 -28.86 -24.74
C LYS A 44 -0.51 -27.77 -24.31
N ASN A 45 0.47 -27.45 -25.15
CA ASN A 45 1.45 -26.40 -24.85
C ASN A 45 0.81 -25.00 -24.75
N ILE A 46 -0.16 -24.69 -25.63
CA ILE A 46 -0.90 -23.41 -25.58
C ILE A 46 -1.73 -23.33 -24.29
N THR A 47 -2.44 -24.39 -23.94
CA THR A 47 -3.27 -24.45 -22.72
C THR A 47 -2.42 -24.28 -21.45
N ILE A 48 -1.27 -24.95 -21.37
CA ILE A 48 -0.32 -24.78 -20.26
C ILE A 48 0.16 -23.33 -20.18
N GLY A 49 0.48 -22.70 -21.32
CA GLY A 49 0.87 -21.29 -21.37
C GLY A 49 -0.21 -20.34 -20.83
N LEU A 50 -1.47 -20.55 -21.22
CA LEU A 50 -2.60 -19.75 -20.75
C LEU A 50 -2.85 -19.92 -19.24
N VAL A 51 -2.76 -21.15 -18.73
CA VAL A 51 -2.87 -21.43 -17.29
C VAL A 51 -1.75 -20.72 -16.51
N PHE A 52 -0.52 -20.76 -17.03
CA PHE A 52 0.61 -20.07 -16.39
C PHE A 52 0.43 -18.55 -16.35
N ILE A 53 -0.01 -17.93 -17.46
CA ILE A 53 -0.29 -16.48 -17.50
C ILE A 53 -1.40 -16.12 -16.50
N SER A 54 -2.47 -16.92 -16.44
CA SER A 54 -3.55 -16.72 -15.47
C SER A 54 -3.03 -16.80 -14.04
N LEU A 55 -2.18 -17.79 -13.73
CA LEU A 55 -1.58 -17.93 -12.41
C LEU A 55 -0.77 -16.69 -12.02
N VAL A 56 0.10 -16.19 -12.90
CA VAL A 56 0.94 -15.01 -12.65
C VAL A 56 0.09 -13.77 -12.33
N ILE A 57 -0.95 -13.51 -13.13
CA ILE A 57 -1.84 -12.36 -12.91
C ILE A 57 -2.57 -12.50 -11.57
N ASN A 58 -3.09 -13.70 -11.27
CA ASN A 58 -3.81 -13.96 -10.02
C ASN A 58 -2.90 -13.84 -8.79
N SER A 59 -1.66 -14.33 -8.88
CA SER A 59 -0.65 -14.14 -7.82
C SER A 59 -0.36 -12.66 -7.59
N TYR A 60 -0.20 -11.86 -8.65
CA TYR A 60 0.02 -10.42 -8.54
C TYR A 60 -1.16 -9.70 -7.85
N VAL A 61 -2.39 -9.99 -8.28
CA VAL A 61 -3.60 -9.39 -7.67
C VAL A 61 -3.77 -9.83 -6.21
N GLY A 62 -3.52 -11.11 -5.92
CA GLY A 62 -3.55 -11.65 -4.55
C GLY A 62 -2.52 -10.96 -3.65
N PHE A 63 -1.28 -10.80 -4.13
CA PHE A 63 -0.24 -10.07 -3.41
C PHE A 63 -0.62 -8.62 -3.14
N TYR A 64 -1.16 -7.92 -4.14
CA TYR A 64 -1.61 -6.54 -3.98
C TYR A 64 -2.76 -6.42 -2.95
N LYS A 65 -3.73 -7.34 -2.99
CA LYS A 65 -4.82 -7.40 -2.00
C LYS A 65 -4.29 -7.63 -0.58
N TYR A 66 -3.32 -8.54 -0.44
CA TYR A 66 -2.67 -8.80 0.84
C TYR A 66 -2.00 -7.53 1.39
N GLN A 67 -1.24 -6.81 0.55
CA GLN A 67 -0.58 -5.56 0.95
C GLN A 67 -1.59 -4.48 1.39
N MET A 68 -2.69 -4.33 0.66
CA MET A 68 -3.77 -3.41 1.03
C MET A 68 -4.41 -3.78 2.37
N ASN A 69 -4.73 -5.05 2.57
CA ASN A 69 -5.30 -5.53 3.84
C ASN A 69 -4.33 -5.31 5.00
N LYS A 70 -3.03 -5.57 4.80
CA LYS A 70 -1.99 -5.30 5.80
C LYS A 70 -1.97 -3.82 6.17
N ARG A 71 -1.95 -2.92 5.18
CA ARG A 71 -1.96 -1.47 5.40
C ARG A 71 -3.22 -1.00 6.13
N ASN A 72 -4.39 -1.51 5.75
CA ASN A 72 -5.66 -1.19 6.42
C ASN A 72 -5.69 -1.69 7.86
N LYS A 73 -5.15 -2.88 8.13
CA LYS A 73 -5.02 -3.42 9.49
C LYS A 73 -4.12 -2.53 10.35
N ILE A 74 -2.95 -2.15 9.84
CA ILE A 74 -2.07 -1.22 10.54
C ILE A 74 -2.83 0.06 10.84
N LEU A 75 -3.47 0.65 9.83
CA LEU A 75 -4.19 1.90 10.00
C LEU A 75 -5.34 1.78 11.02
N SER A 76 -6.08 0.67 11.04
CA SER A 76 -7.12 0.44 12.05
C SER A 76 -6.57 0.40 13.48
N GLU A 77 -5.38 -0.16 13.70
CA GLU A 77 -4.73 -0.14 15.02
C GLU A 77 -4.45 1.30 15.48
N TYR A 78 -4.12 2.22 14.57
CA TYR A 78 -3.93 3.63 14.91
C TYR A 78 -5.24 4.37 15.16
N TYR A 79 -6.33 3.98 14.47
CA TYR A 79 -7.66 4.52 14.72
C TYR A 79 -8.22 4.16 16.11
N GLU A 80 -7.77 3.04 16.68
CA GLU A 80 -8.17 2.63 18.03
C GLU A 80 -7.53 3.47 19.14
N LEU A 81 -6.44 4.19 18.84
CA LEU A 81 -5.73 5.06 19.79
C LEU A 81 -6.46 6.41 19.90
N LYS A 82 -7.10 6.64 21.04
CA LYS A 82 -8.02 7.77 21.24
C LYS A 82 -7.35 9.02 21.79
N THR A 83 -6.12 8.93 22.25
CA THR A 83 -5.40 10.01 22.96
C THR A 83 -3.98 10.23 22.42
N CYS A 84 -3.42 11.43 22.63
CA CYS A 84 -2.03 11.71 22.20
C CYS A 84 -1.02 10.95 23.05
N LYS A 85 -1.34 10.69 24.33
CA LYS A 85 -0.54 9.84 25.21
C LYS A 85 -0.43 8.39 24.69
N GLU A 86 -1.51 7.84 24.15
CA GLU A 86 -1.48 6.53 23.49
C GLU A 86 -0.64 6.55 22.21
N MET A 87 -0.72 7.63 21.43
CA MET A 87 0.12 7.83 20.23
C MET A 87 1.60 8.03 20.56
N GLU A 88 1.95 8.74 21.63
CA GLU A 88 3.32 8.87 22.16
C GLU A 88 3.87 7.50 22.56
N THR A 89 3.06 6.71 23.27
CA THR A 89 3.43 5.35 23.65
C THR A 89 3.63 4.47 22.43
N ARG A 90 2.75 4.60 21.42
CA ARG A 90 2.87 3.88 20.14
C ARG A 90 4.15 4.29 19.40
N PHE A 91 4.42 5.59 19.29
CA PHE A 91 5.64 6.12 18.67
C PHE A 91 6.91 5.58 19.33
N ALA A 92 6.97 5.57 20.66
CA ALA A 92 8.13 5.02 21.39
C ALA A 92 8.34 3.52 21.10
N SER A 93 7.25 2.76 20.91
CA SER A 93 7.31 1.35 20.52
C SER A 93 7.78 1.17 19.08
N ASP A 94 7.20 1.93 18.15
CA ASP A 94 7.56 1.86 16.73
C ASP A 94 9.00 2.32 16.50
N LEU A 95 9.45 3.34 17.22
CA LEU A 95 10.83 3.82 17.18
C LEU A 95 11.83 2.73 17.60
N LYS A 96 11.53 1.98 18.67
CA LYS A 96 12.36 0.83 19.10
C LYS A 96 12.41 -0.29 18.07
N LYS A 97 11.34 -0.46 17.29
CA LYS A 97 11.24 -1.48 16.22
C LYS A 97 11.76 -1.00 14.87
N GLY A 98 12.02 0.30 14.71
CA GLY A 98 12.34 0.90 13.41
C GLY A 98 11.14 0.93 12.45
N GLU A 99 9.92 0.94 12.96
CA GLU A 99 8.67 0.86 12.19
C GLU A 99 7.90 2.20 12.18
N ILE A 100 8.61 3.33 12.09
CA ILE A 100 8.04 4.69 12.21
C ILE A 100 7.09 4.99 11.05
N LYS A 101 5.95 5.60 11.36
CA LYS A 101 4.92 5.96 10.36
C LYS A 101 4.74 7.48 10.19
N TYR A 102 4.24 7.93 9.04
CA TYR A 102 3.85 9.33 8.86
C TYR A 102 2.52 9.46 8.12
N PHE A 103 1.62 10.29 8.64
CA PHE A 103 0.24 10.43 8.17
C PHE A 103 0.05 11.72 7.37
N PHE A 104 -0.20 11.62 6.07
CA PHE A 104 -0.48 12.75 5.18
C PHE A 104 -1.93 13.18 5.28
N PHE A 105 -2.17 14.45 5.59
CA PHE A 105 -3.50 15.05 5.63
C PHE A 105 -3.68 16.08 4.52
N GLY A 106 -4.92 16.25 4.06
CA GLY A 106 -5.31 17.28 3.10
C GLY A 106 -5.58 16.75 1.70
N ILE A 107 -5.52 17.67 0.73
CA ILE A 107 -5.83 17.41 -0.68
C ILE A 107 -4.58 16.85 -1.36
N GLY A 108 -4.44 15.54 -1.31
CA GLY A 108 -3.39 14.81 -2.03
C GLY A 108 -2.38 14.13 -1.12
N TYR A 109 -1.79 13.09 -1.66
CA TYR A 109 -0.69 12.35 -1.07
C TYR A 109 0.57 12.66 -1.87
N ASP A 110 1.57 13.24 -1.23
CA ASP A 110 2.81 13.61 -1.90
C ASP A 110 3.67 12.35 -2.08
N THR A 111 3.67 11.82 -3.30
CA THR A 111 4.35 10.56 -3.62
C THR A 111 5.87 10.69 -3.55
N GLU A 112 6.40 11.89 -3.78
CA GLU A 112 7.83 12.14 -3.80
C GLU A 112 8.38 12.28 -2.37
N LEU A 113 7.70 13.05 -1.53
CA LEU A 113 8.00 13.10 -0.11
C LEU A 113 7.86 11.70 0.52
N ALA A 114 6.82 10.96 0.17
CA ALA A 114 6.64 9.60 0.64
C ALA A 114 7.81 8.67 0.26
N LYS A 115 8.28 8.77 -0.99
CA LYS A 115 9.43 7.99 -1.45
C LYS A 115 10.70 8.36 -0.69
N ILE A 116 10.97 9.65 -0.47
CA ILE A 116 12.14 10.11 0.28
C ILE A 116 12.09 9.65 1.75
N LEU A 117 10.91 9.75 2.38
CA LEU A 117 10.69 9.27 3.75
C LEU A 117 10.96 7.76 3.89
N ASP A 118 10.53 6.96 2.92
CA ASP A 118 10.79 5.52 2.92
C ASP A 118 12.26 5.21 2.61
N ASP A 119 12.80 5.75 1.51
CA ASP A 119 14.14 5.41 1.02
C ASP A 119 15.24 5.86 1.98
N LYS A 120 15.23 7.14 2.39
CA LYS A 120 16.29 7.74 3.23
C LYS A 120 16.07 7.50 4.72
N TYR A 121 14.82 7.59 5.18
CA TYR A 121 14.51 7.63 6.61
C TYR A 121 13.81 6.37 7.14
N LYS A 122 13.41 5.44 6.26
CA LYS A 122 12.67 4.21 6.60
C LYS A 122 11.36 4.50 7.33
N ILE A 123 10.70 5.59 6.94
CA ILE A 123 9.39 6.01 7.48
C ILE A 123 8.31 5.60 6.48
N GLU A 124 7.41 4.71 6.91
CA GLU A 124 6.28 4.28 6.09
C GLU A 124 5.14 5.30 6.17
N THR A 125 4.56 5.64 5.03
CA THR A 125 3.61 6.75 4.91
C THR A 125 2.19 6.30 4.60
N PHE A 126 1.20 7.05 5.10
CA PHE A 126 -0.23 6.80 4.89
C PHE A 126 -0.96 8.06 4.44
N GLY A 127 -1.70 7.97 3.33
CA GLY A 127 -2.61 9.03 2.91
C GLY A 127 -3.93 8.98 3.66
N MET A 128 -4.22 10.02 4.45
CA MET A 128 -5.44 10.14 5.25
C MET A 128 -6.53 10.96 4.54
N GLY A 129 -6.18 11.62 3.45
CA GLY A 129 -7.05 12.57 2.75
C GLY A 129 -7.50 13.69 3.69
N CYS A 130 -8.76 14.14 3.54
CA CYS A 130 -9.30 15.23 4.36
C CYS A 130 -9.72 14.82 5.78
N MET A 131 -9.56 13.54 6.18
CA MET A 131 -9.93 13.09 7.53
C MET A 131 -8.81 13.41 8.51
N ILE A 132 -8.76 14.68 8.92
CA ILE A 132 -7.80 15.17 9.91
C ILE A 132 -8.11 14.52 11.27
N GLN A 133 -7.09 13.89 11.87
CA GLN A 133 -7.18 13.31 13.20
C GLN A 133 -6.10 13.89 14.10
N SER A 134 -6.54 14.63 15.12
CA SER A 134 -5.63 15.30 16.06
C SER A 134 -4.62 14.34 16.72
N LYS A 135 -4.96 13.07 16.90
CA LYS A 135 -4.09 12.08 17.53
C LYS A 135 -2.93 11.66 16.61
N MET A 136 -3.21 11.49 15.33
CA MET A 136 -2.17 11.21 14.33
C MET A 136 -1.32 12.45 14.03
N ILE A 137 -1.84 13.66 14.23
CA ILE A 137 -1.02 14.89 14.24
C ILE A 137 0.01 14.83 15.38
N CYS A 138 -0.41 14.47 16.61
CA CYS A 138 0.52 14.28 17.73
C CYS A 138 1.63 13.27 17.39
N TYR A 139 1.31 12.18 16.69
CA TYR A 139 2.33 11.23 16.21
C TYR A 139 3.29 11.89 15.21
N ASN A 140 2.77 12.61 14.20
CA ASN A 140 3.60 13.30 13.21
C ASN A 140 4.54 14.34 13.81
N GLU A 141 4.11 15.05 14.87
CA GLU A 141 4.96 16.00 15.59
C GLU A 141 6.18 15.29 16.23
N LEU A 142 5.97 14.09 16.77
CA LEU A 142 7.06 13.26 17.31
C LEU A 142 8.01 12.77 16.21
N VAL A 143 7.48 12.44 15.02
CA VAL A 143 8.31 12.09 13.86
C VAL A 143 9.17 13.27 13.43
N ASP A 144 8.59 14.48 13.32
CA ASP A 144 9.35 15.68 12.96
C ASP A 144 10.46 15.99 13.98
N LYS A 145 10.15 15.84 15.27
CA LYS A 145 11.15 15.95 16.34
C LYS A 145 12.27 14.92 16.19
N PHE A 146 11.93 13.67 15.96
CA PHE A 146 12.92 12.60 15.74
C PHE A 146 13.80 12.86 14.52
N LEU A 147 13.22 13.34 13.42
CA LEU A 147 13.97 13.69 12.21
C LEU A 147 14.97 14.82 12.50
N LYS A 148 14.55 15.85 13.23
CA LYS A 148 15.43 16.96 13.63
C LYS A 148 16.56 16.48 14.53
N GLU A 149 16.26 15.67 15.54
CA GLU A 149 17.25 15.18 16.51
C GLU A 149 18.27 14.23 15.88
N LYS A 150 17.81 13.32 15.00
CA LYS A 150 18.67 12.26 14.45
C LYS A 150 19.37 12.66 13.15
N TYR A 151 18.72 13.47 12.31
CA TYR A 151 19.19 13.78 10.96
C TYR A 151 19.35 15.28 10.71
N SER A 152 19.04 16.15 11.69
CA SER A 152 19.07 17.62 11.52
C SER A 152 18.17 18.14 10.41
N ASN A 153 17.15 17.37 10.03
CA ASN A 153 16.16 17.74 9.01
C ASN A 153 14.75 17.65 9.59
N SER A 154 13.87 18.55 9.18
CA SER A 154 12.43 18.52 9.43
C SER A 154 11.66 18.03 8.21
N ILE A 155 10.41 17.63 8.41
CA ILE A 155 9.52 17.30 7.29
C ILE A 155 9.44 18.47 6.30
N ASN A 156 9.35 19.70 6.81
CA ASN A 156 9.25 20.91 5.98
C ASN A 156 10.53 21.20 5.19
N GLU A 157 11.71 20.88 5.71
CA GLU A 157 12.98 21.05 4.99
C GLU A 157 13.11 20.02 3.87
N ILE A 158 12.81 18.74 4.16
CA ILE A 158 12.75 17.69 3.14
C ILE A 158 11.77 18.07 2.04
N TYR A 159 10.62 18.64 2.42
CA TYR A 159 9.61 19.10 1.49
C TYR A 159 10.05 20.28 0.61
N LYS A 160 10.91 21.16 1.13
CA LYS A 160 11.47 22.28 0.36
C LYS A 160 12.52 21.80 -0.65
N GLU A 161 13.34 20.80 -0.30
CA GLU A 161 14.32 20.21 -1.23
C GLU A 161 13.63 19.74 -2.51
N ILE A 162 12.47 19.08 -2.38
CA ILE A 162 11.67 18.57 -3.51
C ILE A 162 11.14 19.69 -4.41
N ARG A 163 10.77 20.85 -3.85
CA ARG A 163 10.18 21.95 -4.64
C ARG A 163 11.20 22.86 -5.33
N ILE A 164 12.49 22.66 -5.06
CA ILE A 164 13.57 23.47 -5.63
C ILE A 164 14.25 22.74 -6.81
N GLU A 165 14.05 21.42 -6.94
CA GLU A 165 14.35 20.64 -8.15
C GLU A 165 13.26 20.79 -9.23
#